data_AF-A0A838FPY5-F1
#
_entry.id   AF-A0A838FPY5-F1
#
_cell.length_a   1.000
_cell.length_b   1.000
_cell.length_c   1.000
_cell.angle_alpha   90.00
_cell.angle_beta   90.00
_cell.angle_gamma   90.00
#
_symmetry.space_group_name_H-M   'P 1'
#
loop_
_entity.id
_entity.type
_entity.pdbx_description
1 polymer ?
#
loop_
_entity_poly.entity_id
_entity_poly.type
_entity_poly.pdbx_seq_one_letter_code
_entity_poly.pdbx_strand_id
1 'polypeptide(L)'
;KPTPAREAFQKVERAGAVDDKALARFFTDTAARVAAPGPVRASDVDTIDPKSPGALSLLLYGLKNWQLSQFAEAAAFLEQFVVSETAGEFAWINQYKPIARRYLDDYRVFTEAKQLPPRFTTAAEIAAATEKLRELQGQLKTRGALANELNNNLKRLAVETKRLDQTAEAERQKLLAEQSPQWEAALAKARAAAATYDFTAAYDAVTATQVTEPSLVEARENERQRYTVLRDWKSRLILDLRSGRYQGAIKVGGVAYQGVISATDSEIALRIPGSRGSAPFAWTRLPAGSLLAMSAAFAAPSAPDAGDRLWQSAVFAHSTGQNEAAEKFADAAVKAKPELKEQRELISSP
;
A
#
# COMPACT_ATOMS: atom_id res chain seq x y z
N LYS A 1 21.27 40.00 15.01
CA LYS A 1 20.76 41.32 15.44
C LYS A 1 19.67 41.09 16.48
N PRO A 2 19.65 41.81 17.61
CA PRO A 2 18.56 41.70 18.59
C PRO A 2 17.23 42.06 17.91
N THR A 3 16.14 41.44 18.35
CA THR A 3 14.80 41.75 17.84
C THR A 3 14.38 43.16 18.32
N PRO A 4 13.50 43.88 17.59
CA PRO A 4 13.01 45.20 18.02
C PRO A 4 12.46 45.21 19.46
N ALA A 5 11.83 44.10 19.90
CA ALA A 5 11.38 43.93 21.27
C ALA A 5 12.53 43.87 22.29
N ARG A 6 13.61 43.12 21.99
CA ARG A 6 14.79 43.04 22.87
C ARG A 6 15.50 44.39 22.98
N GLU A 7 15.60 45.12 21.88
CA GLU A 7 16.16 46.48 21.88
C GLU A 7 15.31 47.46 22.71
N ALA A 8 13.98 47.35 22.66
CA ALA A 8 13.08 48.16 23.49
C ALA A 8 13.26 47.87 24.98
N PHE A 9 13.32 46.59 25.39
CA PHE A 9 13.58 46.23 26.80
C PHE A 9 14.96 46.67 27.28
N GLN A 10 16.00 46.54 26.44
CA GLN A 10 17.34 47.05 26.77
C GLN A 10 17.37 48.57 26.95
N LYS A 11 16.53 49.32 26.22
CA LYS A 11 16.39 50.77 26.44
C LYS A 11 15.72 51.09 27.77
N VAL A 12 14.68 50.34 28.15
CA VAL A 12 14.01 50.49 29.46
C VAL A 12 14.96 50.16 30.61
N GLU A 13 15.73 49.07 30.50
CA GLU A 13 16.76 48.69 31.46
C GLU A 13 17.80 49.79 31.66
N ARG A 14 18.27 50.41 30.55
CA ARG A 14 19.27 51.49 30.58
C ARG A 14 18.72 52.84 31.05
N ALA A 15 17.42 53.09 30.90
CA ALA A 15 16.84 54.40 31.14
C ALA A 15 16.97 54.84 32.60
N GLY A 16 16.75 53.93 33.56
CA GLY A 16 17.03 54.12 35.00
C GLY A 16 16.31 55.29 35.71
N ALA A 17 15.71 55.00 36.87
CA ALA A 17 15.06 55.92 37.82
C ALA A 17 13.93 56.83 37.29
N VAL A 18 12.70 56.46 37.66
CA VAL A 18 11.53 57.35 37.74
C VAL A 18 11.29 57.71 39.21
N ASP A 19 10.56 58.79 39.48
CA ASP A 19 10.30 59.30 40.85
C ASP A 19 9.73 58.21 41.79
N ASP A 20 9.00 57.25 41.24
CA ASP A 20 8.57 56.04 41.94
C ASP A 20 9.64 54.92 41.84
N LYS A 21 10.32 54.69 42.97
CA LYS A 21 11.36 53.65 43.11
C LYS A 21 10.83 52.23 42.93
N ALA A 22 9.59 51.94 43.32
CA ALA A 22 9.00 50.61 43.19
C ALA A 22 8.70 50.31 41.71
N LEU A 23 8.16 51.30 41.00
CA LEU A 23 7.89 51.21 39.57
C LEU A 23 9.19 51.13 38.74
N ALA A 24 10.21 51.93 39.10
CA ALA A 24 11.52 51.87 38.48
C ALA A 24 12.14 50.48 38.58
N ARG A 25 12.13 49.89 39.79
CA ARG A 25 12.66 48.54 40.03
C ARG A 25 11.89 47.47 39.25
N PHE A 26 10.56 47.56 39.23
CA PHE A 26 9.73 46.65 38.44
C PHE A 26 10.13 46.66 36.95
N PHE A 27 10.25 47.84 36.34
CA PHE A 27 10.59 47.95 34.92
C PHE A 27 11.99 47.45 34.62
N THR A 28 12.99 47.79 35.45
CA THR A 28 14.38 47.34 35.24
C THR A 28 14.52 45.82 35.42
N ASP A 29 13.93 45.25 36.47
CA ASP A 29 14.05 43.81 36.76
C ASP A 29 13.34 42.98 35.70
N THR A 30 12.14 43.40 35.28
CA THR A 30 11.37 42.74 34.22
C THR A 30 12.08 42.84 32.87
N ALA A 31 12.62 44.01 32.52
CA ALA A 31 13.36 44.22 31.28
C ALA A 31 14.62 43.35 31.21
N ALA A 32 15.42 43.30 32.27
CA ALA A 32 16.62 42.46 32.36
C ALA A 32 16.27 40.98 32.15
N ARG A 33 15.22 40.49 32.83
CA ARG A 33 14.76 39.10 32.73
C ARG A 33 14.21 38.75 31.35
N VAL A 34 13.48 39.65 30.69
CA VAL A 34 12.98 39.43 29.33
C VAL A 34 14.13 39.49 28.31
N ALA A 35 15.10 40.40 28.49
CA ALA A 35 16.25 40.55 27.60
C ALA A 35 17.31 39.45 27.74
N ALA A 36 17.33 38.73 28.88
CA ALA A 36 18.24 37.62 29.13
C ALA A 36 18.08 36.47 28.11
N PRO A 37 19.16 35.74 27.76
CA PRO A 37 19.06 34.55 26.92
C PRO A 37 18.28 33.44 27.64
N GLY A 38 17.48 32.68 26.90
CA GLY A 38 16.74 31.53 27.44
C GLY A 38 15.43 31.88 28.14
N PRO A 39 14.67 30.86 28.59
CA PRO A 39 13.36 31.05 29.21
C PRO A 39 13.47 31.60 30.63
N VAL A 40 12.41 32.25 31.08
CA VAL A 40 12.24 32.62 32.50
C VAL A 40 11.64 31.42 33.22
N ARG A 41 12.26 30.95 34.30
CA ARG A 41 11.71 29.84 35.11
C ARG A 41 10.99 30.38 36.33
N ALA A 42 9.94 29.68 36.77
CA ALA A 42 9.22 30.05 37.98
C ALA A 42 10.11 30.06 39.22
N SER A 43 11.13 29.19 39.28
CA SER A 43 12.14 29.17 40.35
C SER A 43 12.99 30.43 40.45
N ASP A 44 13.12 31.17 39.35
CA ASP A 44 14.07 32.28 39.24
C ASP A 44 13.37 33.62 39.56
N VAL A 45 12.06 33.60 39.80
CA VAL A 45 11.20 34.76 39.98
C VAL A 45 10.66 34.75 41.41
N ASP A 46 10.91 35.84 42.14
CA ASP A 46 10.30 36.05 43.46
C ASP A 46 8.78 36.08 43.34
N THR A 47 8.07 35.72 44.41
CA THR A 47 6.59 35.74 44.43
C THR A 47 6.06 37.10 43.97
N ILE A 48 5.37 37.11 42.83
CA ILE A 48 4.78 38.32 42.25
C ILE A 48 3.47 38.62 42.97
N ASP A 49 3.35 39.82 43.54
CA ASP A 49 2.08 40.29 44.10
C ASP A 49 1.07 40.51 42.94
N PRO A 50 -0.06 39.78 42.91
CA PRO A 50 -1.06 39.85 41.85
C PRO A 50 -1.82 41.19 41.79
N LYS A 51 -1.64 42.07 42.79
CA LYS A 51 -2.26 43.40 42.84
C LYS A 51 -1.29 44.54 42.46
N SER A 52 -0.02 44.21 42.26
CA SER A 52 1.06 45.16 41.97
C SER A 52 1.29 45.34 40.45
N PRO A 53 2.08 46.35 40.01
CA PRO A 53 2.54 46.42 38.63
C PRO A 53 3.30 45.17 38.18
N GLY A 54 3.86 44.41 39.14
CA GLY A 54 4.49 43.11 38.93
C GLY A 54 3.62 42.11 38.19
N ALA A 55 2.28 42.21 38.27
CA ALA A 55 1.36 41.36 37.53
C ALA A 55 1.63 41.37 36.01
N LEU A 56 2.04 42.52 35.44
CA LEU A 56 2.37 42.62 34.01
C LEU A 56 3.60 41.78 33.62
N SER A 57 4.53 41.52 34.55
CA SER A 57 5.70 40.68 34.27
C SER A 57 5.31 39.24 33.95
N LEU A 58 4.24 38.71 34.55
CA LEU A 58 3.70 37.37 34.26
C LEU A 58 3.33 37.23 32.78
N LEU A 59 2.66 38.24 32.21
CA LEU A 59 2.35 38.26 30.78
C LEU A 59 3.64 38.26 29.94
N LEU A 60 4.60 39.10 30.28
CA LEU A 60 5.84 39.24 29.51
C LEU A 60 6.70 37.97 29.56
N TYR A 61 6.81 37.32 30.73
CA TYR A 61 7.52 36.06 30.89
C TYR A 61 6.82 34.93 30.12
N GLY A 62 5.49 34.85 30.21
CA GLY A 62 4.69 33.89 29.44
C GLY A 62 4.90 34.03 27.94
N LEU A 63 4.79 35.25 27.40
CA LEU A 63 5.00 35.52 25.98
C LEU A 63 6.43 35.21 25.53
N LYS A 64 7.44 35.55 26.34
CA LYS A 64 8.83 35.19 26.07
C LYS A 64 9.02 33.68 26.00
N ASN A 65 8.55 32.95 27.01
CA ASN A 65 8.67 31.49 27.05
C ASN A 65 7.94 30.84 25.87
N TRP A 66 6.79 31.38 25.47
CA TRP A 66 6.06 30.91 24.29
C TRP A 66 6.88 31.05 23.01
N GLN A 67 7.54 32.19 22.80
CA GLN A 67 8.42 32.39 21.63
C GLN A 67 9.64 31.46 21.65
N LEU A 68 10.03 30.97 22.82
CA LEU A 68 11.10 29.98 23.02
C LEU A 68 10.58 28.53 23.03
N SER A 69 9.33 28.31 22.60
CA SER A 69 8.66 27.00 22.58
C SER A 69 8.58 26.30 23.94
N GLN A 70 8.71 27.02 25.05
CA GLN A 70 8.52 26.52 26.41
C GLN A 70 7.04 26.69 26.79
N PHE A 71 6.17 25.92 26.13
CA PHE A 71 4.73 26.14 26.16
C PHE A 71 4.10 25.88 27.54
N ALA A 72 4.59 24.89 28.29
CA ALA A 72 4.07 24.58 29.62
C ALA A 72 4.43 25.67 30.65
N GLU A 73 5.69 26.11 30.65
CA GLU A 73 6.17 27.20 31.48
C GLU A 73 5.53 28.53 31.09
N ALA A 74 5.29 28.75 29.80
CA ALA A 74 4.54 29.90 29.32
C ALA A 74 3.10 29.90 29.85
N ALA A 75 2.40 28.77 29.73
CA ALA A 75 1.03 28.63 30.22
C ALA A 75 0.93 28.91 31.72
N ALA A 76 1.86 28.40 32.53
CA ALA A 76 1.88 28.63 33.98
C ALA A 76 1.93 30.13 34.34
N PHE A 77 2.77 30.93 33.66
CA PHE A 77 2.80 32.38 33.88
C PHE A 77 1.53 33.08 33.38
N LEU A 78 1.00 32.66 32.24
CA LEU A 78 -0.21 33.25 31.65
C LEU A 78 -1.48 32.95 32.48
N GLU A 79 -1.56 31.76 33.10
CA GLU A 79 -2.63 31.41 34.04
C GLU A 79 -2.60 32.33 35.26
N GLN A 80 -1.42 32.50 35.88
CA GLN A 80 -1.23 33.43 36.99
C GLN A 80 -1.61 34.86 36.60
N PHE A 81 -1.26 35.30 35.39
CA PHE A 81 -1.63 36.61 34.89
C PHE A 81 -3.15 36.78 34.76
N VAL A 82 -3.86 35.79 34.23
CA VAL A 82 -5.31 35.86 34.02
C VAL A 82 -6.08 35.97 35.35
N VAL A 83 -5.60 35.31 36.40
CA VAL A 83 -6.22 35.35 37.74
C VAL A 83 -5.78 36.55 38.59
N SER A 84 -4.74 37.28 38.19
CA SER A 84 -4.30 38.50 38.89
C SER A 84 -5.36 39.60 38.82
N GLU A 85 -5.52 40.41 39.87
CA GLU A 85 -6.52 41.49 39.92
C GLU A 85 -5.86 42.79 40.37
N THR A 86 -5.46 43.58 39.37
CA THR A 86 -4.90 44.91 39.60
C THR A 86 -6.03 45.93 39.77
N ALA A 87 -5.87 46.87 40.70
CA ALA A 87 -6.84 47.91 41.01
C ALA A 87 -6.17 49.29 41.04
N GLY A 88 -6.98 50.35 41.15
CA GLY A 88 -6.46 51.72 41.20
C GLY A 88 -5.70 52.11 39.93
N GLU A 89 -4.53 52.71 40.10
CA GLU A 89 -3.69 53.19 38.99
C GLU A 89 -3.17 52.07 38.06
N PHE A 90 -3.19 50.81 38.49
CA PHE A 90 -2.73 49.67 37.72
C PHE A 90 -3.85 48.89 37.03
N ALA A 91 -5.12 49.32 37.17
CA ALA A 91 -6.27 48.60 36.61
C ALA A 91 -6.20 48.38 35.08
N TRP A 92 -5.42 49.21 34.37
CA TRP A 92 -5.17 49.07 32.94
C TRP A 92 -4.46 47.75 32.58
N ILE A 93 -3.68 47.14 33.48
CA ILE A 93 -3.00 45.86 33.24
C ILE A 93 -4.01 44.75 32.93
N ASN A 94 -5.19 44.80 33.56
CA ASN A 94 -6.27 43.84 33.32
C ASN A 94 -6.77 43.84 31.86
N GLN A 95 -6.57 44.93 31.11
CA GLN A 95 -6.97 45.04 29.70
C GLN A 95 -6.17 44.10 28.78
N TYR A 96 -5.00 43.61 29.22
CA TYR A 96 -4.17 42.68 28.46
C TYR A 96 -4.55 41.21 28.67
N LYS A 97 -5.45 40.88 29.60
CA LYS A 97 -5.91 39.50 29.86
C LYS A 97 -6.43 38.77 28.60
N PRO A 98 -7.15 39.41 27.66
CA PRO A 98 -7.55 38.76 26.41
C PRO A 98 -6.38 38.23 25.57
N ILE A 99 -5.19 38.84 25.65
CA ILE A 99 -4.00 38.34 24.94
C ILE A 99 -3.57 37.01 25.56
N ALA A 100 -3.40 36.96 26.89
CA ALA A 100 -3.01 35.73 27.59
C ALA A 100 -4.00 34.59 27.37
N ARG A 101 -5.30 34.87 27.38
CA ARG A 101 -6.34 33.85 27.11
C ARG A 101 -6.17 33.17 25.75
N ARG A 102 -5.81 33.91 24.69
CA ARG A 102 -5.54 33.31 23.36
C ARG A 102 -4.39 32.31 23.39
N TYR A 103 -3.33 32.61 24.14
CA TYR A 103 -2.19 31.70 24.30
C TYR A 103 -2.55 30.48 25.16
N LEU A 104 -3.42 30.64 26.16
CA LEU A 104 -3.93 29.51 26.95
C LEU A 104 -4.87 28.60 26.15
N ASP A 105 -5.68 29.17 25.24
CA ASP A 105 -6.48 28.38 24.30
C ASP A 105 -5.56 27.58 23.36
N ASP A 106 -4.50 28.20 22.84
CA ASP A 106 -3.49 27.52 22.02
C ASP A 106 -2.72 26.46 22.81
N TYR A 107 -2.49 26.66 24.11
CA TYR A 107 -1.84 25.66 24.96
C TYR A 107 -2.68 24.37 25.06
N ARG A 108 -4.03 24.48 25.09
CA ARG A 108 -4.91 23.31 25.03
C ARG A 108 -4.71 22.52 23.74
N VAL A 109 -4.63 23.21 22.60
CA VAL A 109 -4.30 22.61 21.30
C VAL A 109 -2.95 21.88 21.35
N PHE A 110 -1.94 22.49 21.97
CA PHE A 110 -0.63 21.86 22.16
C PHE A 110 -0.71 20.59 23.02
N THR A 111 -1.45 20.61 24.12
CA THR A 111 -1.60 19.43 24.99
C THR A 111 -2.30 18.28 24.27
N GLU A 112 -3.28 18.58 23.41
CA GLU A 112 -3.94 17.58 22.58
C GLU A 112 -2.99 17.01 21.52
N ALA A 113 -2.20 17.87 20.85
CA ALA A 113 -1.16 17.42 19.91
C ALA A 113 -0.12 16.49 20.57
N LYS A 114 0.18 16.68 21.86
CA LYS A 114 1.11 15.83 22.63
C LYS A 114 0.55 14.44 22.95
N GLN A 115 -0.74 14.20 22.79
CA GLN A 115 -1.35 12.88 22.96
C GLN A 115 -1.12 11.98 21.74
N LEU A 116 -0.63 12.52 20.62
CA LEU A 116 -0.29 11.72 19.44
C LEU A 116 0.85 10.73 19.76
N PRO A 117 0.81 9.51 19.21
CA PRO A 117 1.85 8.52 19.40
C PRO A 117 3.25 9.05 19.03
N PRO A 118 4.30 8.65 19.77
CA PRO A 118 5.67 9.04 19.46
C PRO A 118 6.22 8.34 18.20
N ARG A 119 5.61 7.22 17.80
CA ARG A 119 5.95 6.42 16.62
C ARG A 119 4.68 5.88 15.97
N PHE A 120 4.74 5.71 14.66
CA PHE A 120 3.66 5.16 13.83
C PHE A 120 4.19 3.95 13.08
N THR A 121 3.39 2.88 12.98
CA THR A 121 3.78 1.63 12.33
C THR A 121 3.01 1.38 11.04
N THR A 122 1.91 2.10 10.82
CA THR A 122 1.08 1.94 9.61
C THR A 122 0.81 3.28 8.92
N ALA A 123 0.55 3.22 7.61
CA ALA A 123 0.17 4.39 6.82
C ALA A 123 -1.16 5.02 7.31
N ALA A 124 -2.11 4.19 7.77
CA ALA A 124 -3.39 4.65 8.29
C ALA A 124 -3.22 5.49 9.56
N GLU A 125 -2.34 5.08 10.47
CA GLU A 125 -2.04 5.85 11.68
C GLU A 125 -1.39 7.20 11.35
N ILE A 126 -0.44 7.23 10.39
CA ILE A 126 0.19 8.48 9.96
C ILE A 126 -0.83 9.43 9.30
N ALA A 127 -1.74 8.89 8.48
CA ALA A 127 -2.81 9.67 7.86
C ALA A 127 -3.74 10.29 8.91
N ALA A 128 -4.18 9.50 9.90
CA ALA A 128 -5.01 9.97 11.00
C ALA A 128 -4.31 11.06 11.83
N ALA A 129 -3.03 10.87 12.16
CA ALA A 129 -2.23 11.87 12.88
C ALA A 129 -2.02 13.15 12.06
N THR A 130 -1.88 13.03 10.74
CA THR A 130 -1.73 14.18 9.83
C THR A 130 -3.01 15.01 9.80
N GLU A 131 -4.17 14.37 9.63
CA GLU A 131 -5.47 15.04 9.67
C GLU A 131 -5.71 15.70 11.03
N LYS A 132 -5.39 14.99 12.12
CA LYS A 132 -5.53 15.56 13.46
C LYS A 132 -4.67 16.80 13.67
N LEU A 133 -3.41 16.78 13.22
CA LEU A 133 -2.54 17.96 13.33
C LEU A 133 -3.01 19.15 12.47
N ARG A 134 -3.62 18.89 11.30
CA ARG A 134 -4.20 19.94 10.46
C ARG A 134 -5.44 20.57 11.11
N GLU A 135 -6.30 19.74 11.70
CA GLU A 135 -7.45 20.19 12.47
C GLU A 135 -6.99 21.11 13.63
N LEU A 136 -6.04 20.63 14.43
CA LEU A 136 -5.47 21.38 15.56
C LEU A 136 -4.82 22.69 15.11
N GLN A 137 -4.12 22.68 13.99
CA GLN A 137 -3.54 23.90 13.41
C GLN A 137 -4.61 24.94 13.04
N GLY A 138 -5.77 24.50 12.56
CA GLY A 138 -6.92 25.38 12.25
C GLY A 138 -7.56 26.03 13.49
N GLN A 139 -7.34 25.47 14.68
CA GLN A 139 -7.89 25.98 15.93
C GLN A 139 -7.06 27.10 16.57
N LEU A 140 -5.79 27.26 16.14
CA LEU A 140 -4.86 28.23 16.71
C LEU A 140 -5.35 29.67 16.63
N LYS A 141 -5.27 30.38 17.76
CA LYS A 141 -5.59 31.79 17.95
C LYS A 141 -4.38 32.70 17.78
N THR A 142 -3.17 32.15 17.88
CA THR A 142 -1.92 32.89 17.72
C THR A 142 -1.09 32.35 16.55
N ARG A 143 -0.20 33.21 16.03
CA ARG A 143 0.80 32.83 15.02
C ARG A 143 2.16 32.67 15.69
N GLY A 144 3.06 31.93 15.06
CA GLY A 144 4.46 31.83 15.49
C GLY A 144 4.82 30.45 16.04
N ALA A 145 5.43 30.41 17.24
CA ALA A 145 6.15 29.24 17.75
C ALA A 145 5.35 27.93 17.73
N LEU A 146 4.11 27.91 18.24
CA LEU A 146 3.28 26.71 18.22
C LEU A 146 2.87 26.30 16.81
N ALA A 147 2.48 27.24 15.95
CA ALA A 147 2.17 26.95 14.56
C ALA A 147 3.39 26.33 13.83
N ASN A 148 4.59 26.81 14.12
CA ASN A 148 5.84 26.25 13.60
C ASN A 148 6.11 24.83 14.14
N GLU A 149 5.85 24.59 15.42
CA GLU A 149 5.97 23.26 16.04
C GLU A 149 5.03 22.24 15.38
N LEU A 150 3.75 22.59 15.19
CA LEU A 150 2.79 21.72 14.50
C LEU A 150 3.20 21.46 13.03
N ASN A 151 3.68 22.49 12.33
CA ASN A 151 4.22 22.34 10.98
C ASN A 151 5.45 21.42 10.92
N ASN A 152 6.34 21.48 11.91
CA ASN A 152 7.49 20.59 11.99
C ASN A 152 7.05 19.14 12.24
N ASN A 153 6.02 18.93 13.07
CA ASN A 153 5.43 17.61 13.25
C ASN A 153 4.81 17.07 11.96
N LEU A 154 4.08 17.89 11.20
CA LEU A 154 3.56 17.51 9.89
C LEU A 154 4.67 17.11 8.90
N LYS A 155 5.78 17.87 8.86
CA LYS A 155 6.95 17.52 8.03
C LYS A 155 7.57 16.19 8.46
N ARG A 156 7.66 15.93 9.77
CA ARG A 156 8.14 14.64 10.29
C ARG A 156 7.24 13.48 9.87
N LEU A 157 5.91 13.63 9.94
CA LEU A 157 4.96 12.61 9.46
C LEU A 157 5.12 12.32 7.97
N ALA A 158 5.38 13.34 7.14
CA ALA A 158 5.65 13.16 5.72
C ALA A 158 6.94 12.35 5.46
N VAL A 159 7.98 12.53 6.28
CA VAL A 159 9.21 11.73 6.23
C VAL A 159 8.94 10.28 6.65
N GLU A 160 8.18 10.07 7.72
CA GLU A 160 7.81 8.71 8.17
C GLU A 160 6.96 7.97 7.13
N THR A 161 6.07 8.67 6.42
CA THR A 161 5.29 8.09 5.31
C THR A 161 6.24 7.53 4.25
N LYS A 162 7.19 8.36 3.77
CA LYS A 162 8.18 7.93 2.78
C LYS A 162 9.03 6.75 3.28
N ARG A 163 9.38 6.73 4.56
CA ARG A 163 10.14 5.63 5.16
C ARG A 163 9.35 4.32 5.14
N LEU A 164 8.06 4.35 5.48
CA LEU A 164 7.22 3.15 5.41
C LEU A 164 7.08 2.67 3.96
N ASP A 165 6.83 3.56 3.01
CA ASP A 165 6.72 3.21 1.58
C ASP A 165 8.02 2.58 1.07
N GLN A 166 9.17 3.17 1.40
CA GLN A 166 10.48 2.63 1.04
C GLN A 166 10.76 1.27 1.68
N THR A 167 10.31 1.07 2.93
CA THR A 167 10.48 -0.22 3.63
C THR A 167 9.62 -1.29 2.96
N ALA A 168 8.36 -0.98 2.67
CA ALA A 168 7.44 -1.90 1.99
C ALA A 168 7.94 -2.27 0.58
N GLU A 169 8.45 -1.29 -0.18
CA GLU A 169 9.01 -1.55 -1.50
C GLU A 169 10.30 -2.38 -1.42
N ALA A 170 11.18 -2.09 -0.45
CA ALA A 170 12.39 -2.88 -0.26
C ALA A 170 12.08 -4.34 0.12
N GLU A 171 11.09 -4.57 0.98
CA GLU A 171 10.59 -5.90 1.33
C GLU A 171 9.99 -6.61 0.11
N ARG A 172 9.19 -5.90 -0.70
CA ARG A 172 8.64 -6.43 -1.94
C ARG A 172 9.74 -6.84 -2.92
N GLN A 173 10.74 -5.98 -3.16
CA GLN A 173 11.87 -6.27 -4.04
C GLN A 173 12.69 -7.46 -3.55
N LYS A 174 12.87 -7.57 -2.23
CA LYS A 174 13.52 -8.74 -1.62
C LYS A 174 12.74 -10.03 -1.90
N LEU A 175 11.42 -10.03 -1.69
CA LEU A 175 10.57 -11.19 -1.99
C LEU A 175 10.63 -11.56 -3.48
N LEU A 176 10.58 -10.57 -4.38
CA LEU A 176 10.74 -10.81 -5.82
C LEU A 176 12.09 -11.42 -6.15
N ALA A 177 13.19 -10.89 -5.62
CA ALA A 177 14.53 -11.40 -5.87
C ALA A 177 14.70 -12.85 -5.37
N GLU A 178 14.05 -13.20 -4.24
CA GLU A 178 14.10 -14.54 -3.66
C GLU A 178 13.19 -15.54 -4.40
N GLN A 179 11.98 -15.13 -4.80
CA GLN A 179 10.94 -16.01 -5.32
C GLN A 179 10.93 -16.12 -6.85
N SER A 180 11.32 -15.07 -7.59
CA SER A 180 11.29 -15.09 -9.06
C SER A 180 12.13 -16.22 -9.66
N PRO A 181 13.37 -16.50 -9.22
CA PRO A 181 14.15 -17.61 -9.77
C PRO A 181 13.50 -18.99 -9.54
N GLN A 182 12.86 -19.16 -8.38
CA GLN A 182 12.16 -20.41 -8.04
C GLN A 182 10.92 -20.59 -8.92
N TRP A 183 10.18 -19.49 -9.12
CA TRP A 183 9.02 -19.46 -10.01
C TRP A 183 9.40 -19.74 -11.47
N GLU A 184 10.46 -19.11 -11.99
CA GLU A 184 10.95 -19.37 -13.35
C GLU A 184 11.41 -20.82 -13.55
N ALA A 185 12.08 -21.41 -12.56
CA ALA A 185 12.46 -22.82 -12.60
C ALA A 185 11.24 -23.76 -12.64
N ALA A 186 10.20 -23.44 -11.86
CA ALA A 186 8.95 -24.18 -11.87
C ALA A 186 8.22 -24.07 -13.22
N LEU A 187 8.16 -22.86 -13.79
CA LEU A 187 7.62 -22.62 -15.12
C LEU A 187 8.39 -23.38 -16.21
N ALA A 188 9.72 -23.38 -16.16
CA ALA A 188 10.54 -24.14 -17.09
C ALA A 188 10.24 -25.64 -17.01
N LYS A 189 10.12 -26.19 -15.80
CA LYS A 189 9.73 -27.59 -15.57
C LYS A 189 8.32 -27.88 -16.10
N ALA A 190 7.37 -26.98 -15.84
CA ALA A 190 6.00 -27.11 -16.30
C ALA A 190 5.89 -27.08 -17.82
N ARG A 191 6.60 -26.16 -18.48
CA ARG A 191 6.71 -26.08 -19.95
C ARG A 191 7.34 -27.33 -20.54
N ALA A 192 8.39 -27.87 -19.93
CA ALA A 192 9.02 -29.11 -20.38
C ALA A 192 8.06 -30.31 -20.30
N ALA A 193 7.26 -30.42 -19.24
CA ALA A 193 6.22 -31.44 -19.11
C ALA A 193 5.06 -31.23 -20.09
N ALA A 194 4.62 -29.99 -20.28
CA ALA A 194 3.56 -29.66 -21.24
C ALA A 194 3.96 -29.97 -22.69
N ALA A 195 5.24 -29.79 -23.04
CA ALA A 195 5.78 -30.13 -24.36
C ALA A 195 5.69 -31.63 -24.69
N THR A 196 5.60 -32.49 -23.68
CA THR A 196 5.37 -33.93 -23.85
C THR A 196 3.91 -34.35 -23.62
N TYR A 197 3.00 -33.36 -23.53
CA TYR A 197 1.59 -33.52 -23.17
C TYR A 197 1.37 -34.17 -21.79
N ASP A 198 2.32 -34.00 -20.86
CA ASP A 198 2.17 -34.36 -19.45
C ASP A 198 1.67 -33.16 -18.65
N PHE A 199 0.38 -32.85 -18.81
CA PHE A 199 -0.25 -31.72 -18.13
C PHE A 199 -0.43 -31.94 -16.63
N THR A 200 -0.40 -33.19 -16.16
CA THR A 200 -0.42 -33.50 -14.72
C THR A 200 0.90 -33.09 -14.09
N ALA A 201 2.04 -33.51 -14.65
CA ALA A 201 3.34 -33.08 -14.16
C ALA A 201 3.55 -31.56 -14.29
N ALA A 202 2.99 -30.93 -15.33
CA ALA A 202 3.01 -29.48 -15.48
C ALA A 202 2.23 -28.75 -14.38
N TYR A 203 1.01 -29.22 -14.08
CA TYR A 203 0.20 -28.72 -12.98
C TYR A 203 0.90 -28.87 -11.63
N ASP A 204 1.51 -30.03 -11.38
CA ASP A 204 2.22 -30.32 -10.13
C ASP A 204 3.45 -29.41 -9.96
N ALA A 205 4.19 -29.14 -11.05
CA ALA A 205 5.34 -28.25 -11.04
C ALA A 205 4.98 -26.81 -10.63
N VAL A 206 3.85 -26.29 -11.12
CA VAL A 206 3.35 -24.95 -10.75
C VAL A 206 2.81 -24.94 -9.32
N THR A 207 2.03 -25.95 -8.94
CA THR A 207 1.32 -25.99 -7.65
C THR A 207 2.28 -26.21 -6.47
N ALA A 208 3.38 -26.95 -6.68
CA ALA A 208 4.36 -27.22 -5.63
C ALA A 208 5.17 -25.97 -5.23
N THR A 209 5.17 -24.91 -6.05
CA THR A 209 5.99 -23.71 -5.82
C THR A 209 5.30 -22.74 -4.87
N GLN A 210 5.96 -22.44 -3.76
CA GLN A 210 5.47 -21.49 -2.76
C GLN A 210 5.94 -20.09 -3.10
N VAL A 211 4.98 -19.25 -3.50
CA VAL A 211 5.17 -17.80 -3.71
C VAL A 211 4.17 -17.06 -2.84
N THR A 212 4.60 -15.91 -2.31
CA THR A 212 3.79 -15.05 -1.44
C THR A 212 3.75 -13.61 -1.94
N GLU A 213 4.65 -13.22 -2.85
CA GLU A 213 4.56 -11.90 -3.49
C GLU A 213 3.31 -11.86 -4.39
N PRO A 214 2.46 -10.82 -4.28
CA PRO A 214 1.15 -10.79 -4.94
C PRO A 214 1.15 -11.05 -6.45
N SER A 215 2.10 -10.47 -7.20
CA SER A 215 2.18 -10.67 -8.65
C SER A 215 2.61 -12.09 -9.02
N LEU A 216 3.47 -12.71 -8.21
CA LEU A 216 3.84 -14.12 -8.40
C LEU A 216 2.71 -15.08 -8.01
N VAL A 217 1.92 -14.74 -6.97
CA VAL A 217 0.72 -15.50 -6.61
C VAL A 217 -0.27 -15.49 -7.76
N GLU A 218 -0.58 -14.32 -8.32
CA GLU A 218 -1.46 -14.18 -9.48
C GLU A 218 -0.94 -14.98 -10.70
N ALA A 219 0.35 -14.86 -11.03
CA ALA A 219 0.97 -15.62 -12.10
C ALA A 219 0.85 -17.15 -11.88
N ARG A 220 1.06 -17.61 -10.63
CA ARG A 220 0.90 -19.03 -10.27
C ARG A 220 -0.54 -19.49 -10.47
N GLU A 221 -1.52 -18.71 -10.03
CA GLU A 221 -2.93 -19.07 -10.15
C GLU A 221 -3.37 -19.15 -11.62
N ASN A 222 -2.91 -18.22 -12.47
CA ASN A 222 -3.20 -18.23 -13.89
C ASN A 222 -2.64 -19.48 -14.58
N GLU A 223 -1.39 -19.85 -14.30
CA GLU A 223 -0.77 -21.05 -14.87
C GLU A 223 -1.38 -22.33 -14.30
N ARG A 224 -1.74 -22.36 -13.01
CA ARG A 224 -2.46 -23.47 -12.39
C ARG A 224 -3.81 -23.70 -13.07
N GLN A 225 -4.55 -22.63 -13.34
CA GLN A 225 -5.84 -22.70 -14.03
C GLN A 225 -5.66 -23.18 -15.47
N ARG A 226 -4.66 -22.67 -16.21
CA ARG A 226 -4.33 -23.13 -17.56
C ARG A 226 -4.04 -24.64 -17.58
N TYR A 227 -3.19 -25.14 -16.69
CA TYR A 227 -2.87 -26.57 -16.63
C TYR A 227 -4.05 -27.44 -16.16
N THR A 228 -4.96 -26.90 -15.35
CA THR A 228 -6.22 -27.57 -15.01
C THR A 228 -7.05 -27.83 -16.27
N VAL A 229 -7.26 -26.79 -17.09
CA VAL A 229 -8.01 -26.92 -18.35
C VAL A 229 -7.34 -27.91 -19.31
N LEU A 230 -6.00 -27.90 -19.40
CA LEU A 230 -5.25 -28.83 -20.26
C LEU A 230 -5.32 -30.29 -19.77
N ARG A 231 -5.31 -30.51 -18.45
CA ARG A 231 -5.53 -31.85 -17.88
C ARG A 231 -6.93 -32.36 -18.21
N ASP A 232 -7.95 -31.53 -17.98
CA ASP A 232 -9.34 -31.87 -18.29
C ASP A 232 -9.53 -32.14 -19.78
N TRP A 233 -8.90 -31.34 -20.64
CA TRP A 233 -8.88 -31.56 -22.09
C TRP A 233 -8.32 -32.95 -22.43
N LYS A 234 -7.15 -33.32 -21.90
CA LYS A 234 -6.51 -34.61 -22.21
C LYS A 234 -7.32 -35.78 -21.67
N SER A 235 -7.78 -35.70 -20.42
CA SER A 235 -8.62 -36.74 -19.80
C SER A 235 -9.92 -36.96 -20.58
N ARG A 236 -10.56 -35.88 -21.02
CA ARG A 236 -11.78 -35.97 -21.84
C ARG A 236 -11.51 -36.57 -23.21
N LEU A 237 -10.45 -36.12 -23.88
CA LEU A 237 -10.06 -36.69 -25.17
C LEU A 237 -9.77 -38.20 -25.06
N ILE A 238 -9.10 -38.65 -24.00
CA ILE A 238 -8.88 -40.07 -23.74
C ILE A 238 -10.22 -40.83 -23.64
N LEU A 239 -11.20 -40.30 -22.89
CA LEU A 239 -12.53 -40.91 -22.76
C LEU A 239 -13.26 -40.98 -24.11
N ASP A 240 -13.24 -39.89 -24.87
CA ASP A 240 -13.88 -39.84 -26.18
C ASP A 240 -13.24 -40.82 -27.17
N LEU A 241 -11.91 -40.92 -27.19
CA LEU A 241 -11.17 -41.83 -28.06
C LEU A 241 -11.40 -43.31 -27.69
N ARG A 242 -11.53 -43.61 -26.39
CA ARG A 242 -11.88 -44.97 -25.90
C ARG A 242 -13.24 -45.45 -26.37
N SER A 243 -14.15 -44.55 -26.75
CA SER A 243 -15.45 -44.94 -27.33
C SER A 243 -15.33 -45.62 -28.70
N GLY A 244 -14.16 -45.53 -29.37
CA GLY A 244 -13.93 -46.09 -30.70
C GLY A 244 -14.66 -45.35 -31.84
N ARG A 245 -15.35 -44.24 -31.53
CA ARG A 245 -16.17 -43.48 -32.49
C ARG A 245 -15.34 -42.60 -33.43
N TYR A 246 -14.10 -42.29 -33.08
CA TYR A 246 -13.25 -41.50 -33.97
C TYR A 246 -12.76 -42.35 -35.15
N GLN A 247 -13.21 -42.01 -36.35
CA GLN A 247 -12.88 -42.69 -37.61
C GLN A 247 -12.08 -41.81 -38.59
N GLY A 248 -11.69 -40.60 -38.15
CA GLY A 248 -10.95 -39.65 -38.98
C GLY A 248 -9.56 -40.17 -39.37
N ALA A 249 -9.05 -39.67 -40.48
CA ALA A 249 -7.69 -39.99 -40.95
C ALA A 249 -6.63 -39.37 -40.03
N ILE A 250 -5.59 -40.13 -39.70
CA ILE A 250 -4.49 -39.70 -38.82
C ILE A 250 -3.17 -40.05 -39.50
N LYS A 251 -2.29 -39.08 -39.71
CA LYS A 251 -0.97 -39.33 -40.31
C LYS A 251 0.11 -39.39 -39.23
N VAL A 252 0.88 -40.47 -39.21
CA VAL A 252 2.06 -40.65 -38.35
C VAL A 252 3.20 -41.23 -39.17
N GLY A 253 4.35 -40.55 -39.22
CA GLY A 253 5.54 -41.05 -39.92
C GLY A 253 5.32 -41.37 -41.41
N GLY A 254 4.44 -40.64 -42.09
CA GLY A 254 4.11 -40.87 -43.51
C GLY A 254 3.01 -41.92 -43.76
N VAL A 255 2.60 -42.68 -42.74
CA VAL A 255 1.51 -43.66 -42.82
C VAL A 255 0.19 -43.01 -42.42
N ALA A 256 -0.86 -43.24 -43.20
CA ALA A 256 -2.23 -42.83 -42.87
C ALA A 256 -2.94 -43.96 -42.13
N TYR A 257 -3.45 -43.69 -40.93
CA TYR A 257 -4.28 -44.55 -40.12
C TYR A 257 -5.74 -44.08 -40.18
N GLN A 258 -6.69 -44.97 -39.88
CA GLN A 258 -8.11 -44.67 -39.96
C GLN A 258 -8.81 -44.87 -38.61
N GLY A 259 -8.79 -43.82 -37.81
CA GLY A 259 -9.42 -43.80 -36.49
C GLY A 259 -8.53 -44.31 -35.35
N VAL A 260 -9.11 -44.25 -34.14
CA VAL A 260 -8.48 -44.66 -32.88
C VAL A 260 -9.22 -45.87 -32.31
N ILE A 261 -8.46 -46.83 -31.76
CA ILE A 261 -8.98 -48.04 -31.12
C ILE A 261 -9.01 -47.86 -29.60
N SER A 262 -7.96 -47.28 -29.02
CA SER A 262 -7.87 -47.00 -27.59
C SER A 262 -6.93 -45.83 -27.32
N ALA A 263 -7.06 -45.25 -26.14
CA ALA A 263 -6.16 -44.21 -25.62
C ALA A 263 -5.96 -44.41 -24.11
N THR A 264 -4.75 -44.12 -23.64
CA THR A 264 -4.37 -44.08 -22.22
C THR A 264 -3.59 -42.78 -21.98
N ASP A 265 -3.16 -42.55 -20.74
CA ASP A 265 -2.32 -41.37 -20.44
C ASP A 265 -0.96 -41.39 -21.16
N SER A 266 -0.45 -42.58 -21.49
CA SER A 266 0.86 -42.78 -22.12
C SER A 266 0.80 -42.91 -23.64
N GLU A 267 -0.25 -43.51 -24.20
CA GLU A 267 -0.30 -43.85 -25.63
C GLU A 267 -1.69 -43.76 -26.26
N ILE A 268 -1.71 -43.62 -27.59
CA ILE A 268 -2.90 -43.77 -28.43
C ILE A 268 -2.66 -44.92 -29.41
N ALA A 269 -3.59 -45.88 -29.45
CA ALA A 269 -3.56 -46.99 -30.41
C ALA A 269 -4.39 -46.65 -31.65
N LEU A 270 -3.72 -46.51 -32.79
CA LEU A 270 -4.34 -46.18 -34.08
C LEU A 270 -4.73 -47.44 -34.85
N ARG A 271 -5.82 -47.39 -35.62
CA ARG A 271 -6.26 -48.51 -36.45
C ARG A 271 -5.41 -48.62 -37.72
N ILE A 272 -4.80 -49.78 -37.92
CA ILE A 272 -3.99 -50.07 -39.11
C ILE A 272 -4.92 -50.29 -40.31
N PRO A 273 -4.75 -49.55 -41.43
CA PRO A 273 -5.59 -49.68 -42.62
C PRO A 273 -5.64 -51.12 -43.14
N GLY A 274 -6.84 -51.59 -43.52
CA GLY A 274 -7.02 -52.92 -44.11
C GLY A 274 -6.79 -54.10 -43.16
N SER A 275 -6.61 -53.86 -41.86
CA SER A 275 -6.42 -54.92 -40.86
C SER A 275 -7.30 -54.72 -39.64
N ARG A 276 -7.44 -55.78 -38.82
CA ARG A 276 -8.09 -55.69 -37.48
C ARG A 276 -7.11 -55.27 -36.38
N GLY A 277 -5.87 -54.93 -36.72
CA GLY A 277 -4.81 -54.60 -35.77
C GLY A 277 -4.75 -53.12 -35.38
N SER A 278 -3.96 -52.83 -34.34
CA SER A 278 -3.68 -51.48 -33.85
C SER A 278 -2.19 -51.23 -33.71
N ALA A 279 -1.76 -49.99 -33.92
CA ALA A 279 -0.40 -49.53 -33.67
C ALA A 279 -0.39 -48.51 -32.52
N PRO A 280 0.25 -48.80 -31.37
CA PRO A 280 0.37 -47.85 -30.27
C PRO A 280 1.42 -46.79 -30.56
N PHE A 281 1.13 -45.54 -30.21
CA PHE A 281 2.04 -44.41 -30.30
C PHE A 281 2.02 -43.60 -29.02
N ALA A 282 3.19 -43.16 -28.56
CA ALA A 282 3.26 -42.11 -27.55
C ALA A 282 2.58 -40.84 -28.08
N TRP A 283 1.90 -40.09 -27.20
CA TRP A 283 1.23 -38.84 -27.55
C TRP A 283 2.14 -37.86 -28.30
N THR A 284 3.42 -37.80 -27.94
CA THR A 284 4.45 -36.95 -28.56
C THR A 284 4.76 -37.27 -30.02
N ARG A 285 4.35 -38.45 -30.52
CA ARG A 285 4.48 -38.80 -31.94
C ARG A 285 3.36 -38.19 -32.79
N LEU A 286 2.31 -37.68 -32.18
CA LEU A 286 1.20 -37.03 -32.86
C LEU A 286 1.39 -35.50 -32.89
N PRO A 287 1.28 -34.87 -34.07
CA PRO A 287 1.28 -33.42 -34.18
C PRO A 287 0.14 -32.79 -33.36
N ALA A 288 0.39 -31.65 -32.72
CA ALA A 288 -0.63 -30.95 -31.92
C ALA A 288 -1.91 -30.65 -32.72
N GLY A 289 -1.78 -30.28 -34.01
CA GLY A 289 -2.93 -30.06 -34.89
C GLY A 289 -3.79 -31.30 -35.11
N SER A 290 -3.18 -32.50 -35.15
CA SER A 290 -3.93 -33.76 -35.23
C SER A 290 -4.71 -34.02 -33.94
N LEU A 291 -4.10 -33.77 -32.78
CA LEU A 291 -4.77 -33.93 -31.49
C LEU A 291 -5.92 -32.92 -31.31
N LEU A 292 -5.71 -31.68 -31.74
CA LEU A 292 -6.73 -30.64 -31.73
C LEU A 292 -7.91 -30.99 -32.66
N ALA A 293 -7.63 -31.48 -33.87
CA ALA A 293 -8.67 -31.94 -34.80
C ALA A 293 -9.46 -33.14 -34.24
N MET A 294 -8.79 -34.08 -33.56
CA MET A 294 -9.46 -35.19 -32.86
C MET A 294 -10.41 -34.66 -31.78
N SER A 295 -9.94 -33.75 -30.92
CA SER A 295 -10.75 -33.18 -29.85
C SER A 295 -11.96 -32.39 -30.39
N ALA A 296 -11.74 -31.57 -31.42
CA ALA A 296 -12.80 -30.78 -32.04
C ALA A 296 -13.89 -31.64 -32.71
N ALA A 297 -13.55 -32.84 -33.22
CA ALA A 297 -14.52 -33.75 -33.81
C ALA A 297 -15.59 -34.25 -32.82
N PHE A 298 -15.32 -34.15 -31.52
CA PHE A 298 -16.27 -34.51 -30.44
C PHE A 298 -17.06 -33.30 -29.90
N ALA A 299 -16.75 -32.08 -30.33
CA ALA A 299 -17.45 -30.86 -29.91
C ALA A 299 -18.68 -30.58 -30.80
N ALA A 300 -19.66 -31.49 -30.79
CA ALA A 300 -20.88 -31.31 -31.56
C ALA A 300 -21.64 -30.05 -31.09
N PRO A 301 -22.09 -29.15 -31.99
CA PRO A 301 -22.72 -27.88 -31.61
C PRO A 301 -23.98 -28.02 -30.74
N SER A 302 -24.65 -29.16 -30.81
CA SER A 302 -25.88 -29.46 -30.04
C SER A 302 -25.60 -30.14 -28.70
N ALA A 303 -24.35 -30.44 -28.36
CA ALA A 303 -24.02 -31.10 -27.10
C ALA A 303 -24.07 -30.09 -25.94
N PRO A 304 -24.65 -30.44 -24.77
CA PRO A 304 -24.72 -29.53 -23.62
C PRO A 304 -23.35 -29.02 -23.13
N ASP A 305 -22.30 -29.79 -23.41
CA ASP A 305 -20.91 -29.52 -23.02
C ASP A 305 -20.06 -28.91 -24.15
N ALA A 306 -20.66 -28.51 -25.27
CA ALA A 306 -19.95 -28.01 -26.45
C ALA A 306 -19.09 -26.77 -26.12
N GLY A 307 -19.61 -25.82 -25.33
CA GLY A 307 -18.88 -24.62 -24.92
C GLY A 307 -17.59 -24.96 -24.16
N ASP A 308 -17.68 -25.85 -23.17
CA ASP A 308 -16.52 -26.27 -22.38
C ASP A 308 -15.48 -27.03 -23.22
N ARG A 309 -15.93 -27.87 -24.17
CA ARG A 309 -15.04 -28.61 -25.10
C ARG A 309 -14.29 -27.67 -26.05
N LEU A 310 -14.99 -26.67 -26.59
CA LEU A 310 -14.39 -25.65 -27.44
C LEU A 310 -13.39 -24.80 -26.65
N TRP A 311 -13.71 -24.46 -25.40
CA TRP A 311 -12.80 -23.74 -24.51
C TRP A 311 -11.52 -24.52 -24.22
N GLN A 312 -11.66 -25.79 -23.85
CA GLN A 312 -10.53 -26.71 -23.64
C GLN A 312 -9.63 -26.80 -24.88
N SER A 313 -10.24 -26.88 -26.07
CA SER A 313 -9.54 -26.88 -27.35
C SER A 313 -8.84 -25.55 -27.64
N ALA A 314 -9.44 -24.41 -27.27
CA ALA A 314 -8.82 -23.08 -27.39
C ALA A 314 -7.54 -22.98 -26.54
N VAL A 315 -7.61 -23.40 -25.27
CA VAL A 315 -6.45 -23.38 -24.36
C VAL A 315 -5.34 -24.31 -24.84
N PHE A 316 -5.68 -25.52 -25.33
CA PHE A 316 -4.70 -26.43 -25.92
C PHE A 316 -4.07 -25.86 -27.20
N ALA A 317 -4.87 -25.29 -28.09
CA ALA A 317 -4.39 -24.65 -29.31
C ALA A 317 -3.41 -23.51 -28.99
N HIS A 318 -3.75 -22.63 -28.06
CA HIS A 318 -2.87 -21.55 -27.61
C HIS A 318 -1.56 -22.10 -27.04
N SER A 319 -1.64 -23.07 -26.12
CA SER A 319 -0.47 -23.68 -25.46
C SER A 319 0.47 -24.43 -26.42
N THR A 320 0.00 -24.75 -27.63
CA THR A 320 0.76 -25.45 -28.67
C THR A 320 1.12 -24.55 -29.87
N GLY A 321 0.89 -23.24 -29.76
CA GLY A 321 1.24 -22.24 -30.79
C GLY A 321 0.28 -22.17 -31.97
N GLN A 322 -0.90 -22.78 -31.87
CA GLN A 322 -1.96 -22.74 -32.89
C GLN A 322 -2.90 -21.55 -32.66
N ASN A 323 -2.35 -20.33 -32.62
CA ASN A 323 -3.04 -19.13 -32.14
C ASN A 323 -4.32 -18.78 -32.90
N GLU A 324 -4.33 -18.91 -34.23
CA GLU A 324 -5.54 -18.67 -35.03
C GLU A 324 -6.67 -19.66 -34.68
N ALA A 325 -6.32 -20.93 -34.48
CA ALA A 325 -7.28 -21.94 -34.04
C ALA A 325 -7.76 -21.66 -32.61
N ALA A 326 -6.86 -21.21 -31.73
CA ALA A 326 -7.19 -20.84 -30.37
C ALA A 326 -8.28 -19.76 -30.31
N GLU A 327 -8.10 -18.65 -31.03
CA GLU A 327 -9.09 -17.57 -31.10
C GLU A 327 -10.43 -18.06 -31.65
N LYS A 328 -10.40 -18.83 -32.75
CA LYS A 328 -11.62 -19.38 -33.34
C LYS A 328 -12.40 -20.26 -32.38
N PHE A 329 -11.70 -21.14 -31.64
CA PHE A 329 -12.34 -21.99 -30.65
C PHE A 329 -12.84 -21.19 -29.44
N ALA A 330 -12.11 -20.17 -29.01
CA ALA A 330 -12.50 -19.29 -27.92
C ALA A 330 -13.77 -18.50 -28.24
N ASP A 331 -13.84 -17.89 -29.44
CA ASP A 331 -15.02 -17.17 -29.90
C ASP A 331 -16.26 -18.07 -29.94
N ALA A 332 -16.10 -19.29 -30.46
CA ALA A 332 -17.18 -20.28 -30.50
C ALA A 332 -17.60 -20.73 -29.09
N ALA A 333 -16.64 -20.92 -28.19
CA ALA A 333 -16.88 -21.29 -26.79
C ALA A 333 -17.67 -20.19 -26.06
N VAL A 334 -17.25 -18.93 -26.16
CA VAL A 334 -17.92 -17.77 -25.54
C VAL A 334 -19.32 -17.58 -26.11
N LYS A 335 -19.52 -17.81 -27.41
CA LYS A 335 -20.85 -17.77 -28.02
C LYS A 335 -21.78 -18.86 -27.44
N ALA A 336 -21.26 -20.04 -27.15
CA ALA A 336 -22.02 -21.12 -26.54
C ALA A 336 -22.22 -20.95 -25.03
N LYS A 337 -21.25 -20.36 -24.33
CA LYS A 337 -21.25 -20.13 -22.88
C LYS A 337 -20.59 -18.78 -22.54
N PRO A 338 -21.38 -17.69 -22.44
CA PRO A 338 -20.86 -16.33 -22.28
C PRO A 338 -19.98 -16.11 -21.04
N GLU A 339 -20.19 -16.88 -19.97
CA GLU A 339 -19.41 -16.84 -18.73
C GLU A 339 -17.91 -17.08 -18.96
N LEU A 340 -17.54 -17.82 -20.02
CA LEU A 340 -16.14 -18.09 -20.36
C LEU A 340 -15.37 -16.84 -20.80
N LYS A 341 -16.06 -15.73 -21.05
CA LYS A 341 -15.41 -14.45 -21.40
C LYS A 341 -14.47 -13.97 -20.30
N GLU A 342 -14.77 -14.25 -19.03
CA GLU A 342 -13.94 -13.87 -17.88
C GLU A 342 -12.60 -14.62 -17.88
N GLN A 343 -12.54 -15.80 -18.49
CA GLN A 343 -11.33 -16.63 -18.53
C GLN A 343 -10.43 -16.33 -19.74
N ARG A 344 -10.73 -15.29 -20.53
CA ARG A 344 -9.95 -14.96 -21.74
C ARG A 344 -8.46 -14.75 -21.48
N GLU A 345 -8.09 -14.30 -20.28
CA GLU A 345 -6.68 -14.18 -19.88
C GLU A 345 -5.87 -15.48 -20.03
N LEU A 346 -6.49 -16.66 -19.97
CA LEU A 346 -5.81 -17.95 -20.13
C LEU A 346 -5.30 -18.20 -21.55
N ILE A 347 -5.88 -17.53 -22.54
CA ILE A 347 -5.53 -17.60 -23.98
C ILE A 347 -4.97 -16.29 -24.52
N SER A 348 -4.81 -15.27 -23.67
CA SER A 348 -4.11 -14.03 -23.99
C SER A 348 -2.60 -14.27 -23.93
N SER A 349 -1.85 -13.75 -24.91
CA SER A 349 -0.40 -13.68 -24.78
C SER A 349 -0.02 -12.77 -23.59
N PRO A 350 0.93 -13.17 -22.74
CA PRO A 350 1.60 -12.22 -21.85
C PRO A 350 2.39 -11.16 -22.64
#